data_AF-A0A967KMR5-F1
#
_entry.id   AF-A0A967KMR5-F1
#
_cell.length_a   1.000
_cell.length_b   1.000
_cell.length_c   1.000
_cell.angle_alpha   90.00
_cell.angle_beta   90.00
_cell.angle_gamma   90.00
#
_symmetry.space_group_name_H-M   'P 1'
#
loop_
_entity.id
_entity.type
_entity.pdbx_description
1 polymer ?
#
loop_
_entity_poly.entity_id
_entity_poly.type
_entity_poly.pdbx_seq_one_letter_code
_entity_poly.pdbx_strand_id
1 'polypeptide(L)' 'MAKIYIDSKEYEVDPHKNLLDICISLGLDLPYFCWHPALGSVGACRQCAV' A
#
# COMPACT_ATOMS: atom_id res chain seq x y z
N MET A 1 -4.57 -9.34 12.34
CA MET A 1 -4.31 -7.88 12.33
C MET A 1 -2.82 -7.67 12.57
N ALA A 2 -2.21 -6.74 11.84
CA ALA A 2 -0.82 -6.33 12.02
C ALA A 2 -0.78 -4.83 12.33
N LYS A 3 0.23 -4.41 13.11
CA LYS A 3 0.50 -3.00 13.40
C LYS A 3 1.63 -2.52 12.52
N ILE A 4 1.40 -1.44 11.78
CA ILE A 4 2.43 -0.77 10.97
C ILE A 4 2.53 0.69 11.38
N TYR A 5 3.69 1.29 11.12
CA TYR A 5 3.93 2.72 11.35
C TYR A 5 4.23 3.39 10.02
N ILE A 6 3.45 4.41 9.66
CA ILE A 6 3.68 5.25 8.49
C ILE A 6 3.86 6.67 9.00
N ASP A 7 4.99 7.31 8.70
CA ASP A 7 5.34 8.66 9.15
C ASP A 7 5.16 8.83 10.68
N SER A 8 5.66 7.87 11.45
CA SER A 8 5.54 7.80 12.92
C SER A 8 4.11 7.66 13.47
N LYS A 9 3.09 7.47 12.61
CA LYS A 9 1.71 7.20 13.02
C LYS A 9 1.39 5.71 12.92
N GLU A 10 0.80 5.15 13.99
CA GLU A 10 0.41 3.74 14.07
C GLU A 10 -0.90 3.49 13.32
N TYR A 11 -0.96 2.37 12.59
CA TYR A 11 -2.17 1.86 11.92
C TYR A 11 -2.34 0.36 12.18
N GLU A 12 -3.58 -0.05 12.44
CA GLU A 12 -3.97 -1.46 12.47
C GLU A 12 -4.50 -1.88 11.09
N VAL A 13 -3.88 -2.90 10.51
CA VAL A 13 -4.13 -3.31 9.13
C VAL A 13 -4.27 -4.83 9.00
N ASP A 14 -4.84 -5.26 7.89
CA ASP A 14 -4.89 -6.68 7.53
C ASP A 14 -3.52 -7.15 7.01
N PRO A 15 -2.84 -8.10 7.66
CA PRO A 15 -1.54 -8.60 7.22
C PRO A 15 -1.56 -9.29 5.86
N HIS A 16 -2.73 -9.67 5.35
CA HIS A 16 -2.87 -10.35 4.06
C HIS A 16 -3.11 -9.38 2.89
N LYS A 17 -3.35 -8.09 3.17
CA LYS A 17 -3.50 -7.08 2.13
C LYS A 17 -2.15 -6.53 1.65
N ASN A 18 -2.16 -6.09 0.40
CA ASN A 18 -0.99 -5.43 -0.20
C ASN A 18 -0.74 -4.07 0.49
N LEU A 19 0.52 -3.73 0.74
CA LEU A 19 0.88 -2.47 1.42
C LEU A 19 0.42 -1.22 0.64
N LEU A 20 0.52 -1.23 -0.69
CA LEU A 20 0.05 -0.12 -1.52
C LEU A 20 -1.47 0.06 -1.41
N ASP A 21 -2.23 -1.05 -1.44
CA ASP A 21 -3.69 -1.03 -1.27
C ASP A 21 -4.09 -0.45 0.11
N ILE A 22 -3.35 -0.81 1.15
CA ILE A 22 -3.52 -0.26 2.50
C ILE A 22 -3.27 1.25 2.48
N CYS A 23 -2.14 1.72 1.94
CA CYS A 23 -1.81 3.15 1.92
C CYS A 23 -2.88 3.98 1.19
N ILE A 24 -3.34 3.52 0.02
CA ILE A 24 -4.38 4.20 -0.75
C ILE A 24 -5.71 4.18 0.01
N SER A 25 -6.07 3.06 0.64
CA SER A 25 -7.29 2.94 1.47
C SER A 25 -7.28 3.86 2.68
N LEU A 26 -6.09 4.19 3.21
CA LEU A 26 -5.89 5.17 4.28
C LEU A 26 -5.88 6.63 3.78
N GLY A 27 -6.03 6.85 2.46
CA GLY A 27 -6.01 8.17 1.83
C GLY A 27 -4.60 8.76 1.66
N LEU A 28 -3.56 7.93 1.73
CA LEU A 28 -2.19 8.35 1.46
C LEU A 28 -1.95 8.37 -0.06
N ASP A 29 -1.32 9.43 -0.52
CA ASP A 29 -1.02 9.62 -1.94
C ASP A 29 0.35 9.02 -2.27
N LEU A 30 0.34 7.86 -2.92
CA LEU A 30 1.53 7.24 -3.49
C LEU A 30 1.36 7.14 -5.01
N PRO A 31 2.39 7.46 -5.81
CA PRO A 31 2.32 7.23 -7.24
C PRO A 31 2.36 5.74 -7.56
N TYR A 32 1.43 5.28 -8.39
CA TYR A 32 1.40 3.91 -8.90
C TYR A 32 0.86 3.87 -10.32
N PHE A 33 1.36 2.91 -11.10
CA PHE A 33 0.88 2.64 -12.45
C PHE A 33 0.64 1.15 -12.70
N CYS A 34 1.55 0.29 -12.24
CA CYS A 34 1.48 -1.15 -12.48
C CYS A 34 0.67 -1.94 -11.43
N TRP A 35 -0.35 -1.31 -10.83
CA TRP A 35 -1.21 -1.92 -9.82
C TRP A 35 -2.68 -1.57 -10.05
N HIS A 36 -3.57 -2.53 -9.80
CA HIS A 36 -5.02 -2.33 -9.80
C HIS A 36 -5.69 -3.33 -8.84
N PRO A 37 -6.77 -2.96 -8.10
CA PRO A 37 -7.41 -3.86 -7.12
C PRO A 37 -7.84 -5.21 -7.68
N ALA A 38 -8.32 -5.23 -8.93
CA ALA A 38 -8.75 -6.46 -9.60
C ALA A 38 -7.60 -7.27 -10.24
N LEU A 39 -6.39 -6.70 -10.38
CA LEU A 39 -5.28 -7.32 -11.12
C LEU A 39 -4.03 -7.58 -10.25
N GLY A 40 -3.95 -6.98 -9.07
CA GLY A 40 -2.78 -7.08 -8.20
C GLY A 40 -1.61 -6.20 -8.64
N SER A 41 -0.41 -6.50 -8.11
CA SER A 41 0.82 -5.74 -8.35
C SER A 41 1.77 -6.48 -9.27
N VAL A 42 2.29 -5.81 -10.30
CA VAL A 42 3.34 -6.34 -11.20
C VAL A 42 4.73 -5.87 -10.79
N GLY A 43 4.84 -4.74 -10.07
CA GLY A 43 6.14 -4.19 -9.63
C GLY A 43 7.02 -3.59 -10.74
N ALA A 44 6.50 -3.39 -11.96
CA ALA A 44 7.26 -2.89 -13.11
C ALA A 44 7.57 -1.38 -13.05
N CYS A 45 6.62 -0.55 -12.59
CA CYS A 45 6.78 0.92 -12.63
C CYS A 45 7.71 1.47 -11.53
N ARG A 46 7.91 0.72 -10.44
CA ARG A 46 8.74 1.10 -9.27
C ARG A 46 8.38 2.44 -8.59
N GLN A 47 7.24 3.04 -8.92
CA GLN A 47 6.84 4.35 -8.38
C GLN A 47 6.45 4.30 -6.90
N CYS A 48 5.84 3.20 -6.44
CA CYS A 48 5.41 3.00 -5.06
C CYS A 48 6.50 2.37 -4.16
N ALA A 49 7.78 2.58 -4.47
CA ALA A 49 8.88 2.06 -3.67
C ALA A 49 9.04 2.89 -2.39
N VAL A 50 9.03 2.21 -1.23
CA VAL A 50 9.15 2.77 0.12
C VAL A 50 9.97 1.86 1.01
#